data_AF-A0A9P0JCW9-F1
#
_entry.id   AF-A0A9P0JCW9-F1
#
_cell.length_a   1.000
_cell.length_b   1.000
_cell.length_c   1.000
_cell.angle_alpha   90.00
_cell.angle_beta   90.00
_cell.angle_gamma   90.00
#
_symmetry.space_group_name_H-M   'P 1'
#
loop_
_entity.id
_entity.type
_entity.pdbx_description
1 polymer ?
#
loop_
_entity_poly.entity_id
_entity_poly.type
_entity_poly.pdbx_seq_one_letter_code
_entity_poly.pdbx_strand_id
1 'polypeptide(L)'
;MENQMEMLSISTSPSNNEEPGTRSNNKNDENDEQRSIDKSRDVNQRAAWNMLSTKICYLVSITNSINIGIVKEKLLRQNMIRGKHLFCHFILQAQLTSSQKTHVYATLVAVINLELPEIGELVLNRFIMKFKSAYFEENYAAWFSCLIFIGHLINHSVADEMLGVELLTLIFEQQTTFSFEIMRVAIQFLEICGKNISYVFQKWLTEILDKIHNFVNDKQIDIEDRKCLNLRLSKLLNNQFNPKYLDLVPPYACQTTHFSTLDSVENNESYTIGYRYDPEYESNEKKYILELQKYDDEEESVDYY
;
A
#
# COMPACT_ATOMS: atom_id res chain seq x y z
N MET A 1 90.49 -37.75 36.26
CA MET A 1 90.37 -39.22 36.13
C MET A 1 89.20 -39.46 35.18
N GLU A 2 89.40 -39.27 33.88
CA GLU A 2 89.95 -40.27 32.95
C GLU A 2 89.15 -41.57 32.91
N ASN A 3 88.71 -41.88 31.69
CA ASN A 3 88.59 -43.21 31.10
C ASN A 3 87.41 -44.07 31.57
N GLN A 4 86.67 -44.79 30.73
CA GLN A 4 86.87 -45.16 29.32
C GLN A 4 85.61 -45.94 28.85
N MET A 5 85.38 -45.95 27.52
CA MET A 5 85.01 -47.12 26.67
C MET A 5 83.81 -48.03 27.07
N GLU A 6 82.98 -48.57 26.19
CA GLU A 6 82.75 -48.51 24.75
C GLU A 6 81.61 -49.53 24.44
N MET A 7 81.06 -49.46 23.23
CA MET A 7 80.40 -50.54 22.45
C MET A 7 78.88 -50.79 22.62
N LEU A 8 78.15 -50.34 21.57
CA LEU A 8 77.36 -51.12 20.59
C LEU A 8 76.52 -52.32 21.12
N SER A 9 75.28 -52.60 20.71
CA SER A 9 74.44 -52.18 19.57
C SER A 9 73.08 -52.92 19.67
N ILE A 10 72.17 -52.58 18.74
CA ILE A 10 71.06 -53.38 18.19
C ILE A 10 69.63 -52.92 18.56
N SER A 11 68.98 -52.48 17.49
CA SER A 11 67.58 -52.19 17.24
C SER A 11 66.59 -53.27 17.67
N THR A 12 65.39 -52.87 18.08
CA THR A 12 64.12 -53.44 17.57
C THR A 12 62.95 -52.57 18.05
N SER A 13 62.12 -52.15 17.10
CA SER A 13 60.84 -51.45 17.32
C SER A 13 59.83 -52.35 18.05
N PRO A 14 58.81 -51.77 18.69
CA PRO A 14 57.50 -52.41 18.65
C PRO A 14 56.39 -51.48 18.17
N SER A 15 55.51 -52.14 17.41
CA SER A 15 54.22 -51.74 16.87
C SER A 15 53.16 -51.59 17.96
N ASN A 16 52.29 -50.59 17.75
CA ASN A 16 50.85 -50.47 18.06
C ASN A 16 50.31 -50.92 19.42
N ASN A 17 49.66 -49.97 20.09
CA ASN A 17 48.34 -50.17 20.70
C ASN A 17 47.50 -48.88 20.51
N GLU A 18 46.42 -49.00 19.72
CA GLU A 18 45.25 -48.10 19.68
C GLU A 18 44.45 -48.30 20.98
N GLU A 19 43.79 -47.33 21.64
CA GLU A 19 42.60 -46.50 21.30
C GLU A 19 42.27 -45.61 22.55
N PRO A 20 41.25 -44.73 22.59
CA PRO A 20 40.58 -43.97 21.51
C PRO A 20 40.50 -42.46 21.83
N GLY A 21 40.44 -41.66 20.76
CA GLY A 21 40.00 -40.26 20.84
C GLY A 21 38.48 -40.14 20.73
N THR A 22 37.90 -39.10 21.35
CA THR A 22 36.74 -38.33 20.83
C THR A 22 36.32 -37.26 21.83
N ARG A 23 36.67 -35.98 21.59
CA ARG A 23 35.90 -34.84 22.14
C ARG A 23 36.12 -33.45 21.51
N SER A 24 36.44 -33.35 20.21
CA SER A 24 36.62 -32.01 19.58
C SER A 24 35.94 -31.76 18.24
N ASN A 25 35.11 -32.65 17.68
CA ASN A 25 34.46 -32.41 16.37
C ASN A 25 33.04 -31.84 16.43
N ASN A 26 32.28 -32.01 17.52
CA ASN A 26 30.85 -31.64 17.54
C ASN A 26 30.55 -30.15 17.31
N LYS A 27 31.41 -29.21 17.73
CA LYS A 27 31.10 -27.77 17.62
C LYS A 27 31.21 -27.21 16.20
N ASN A 28 32.00 -27.82 15.32
CA ASN A 28 32.12 -27.35 13.94
C ASN A 28 31.00 -27.94 13.08
N ASP A 29 30.67 -29.21 13.30
CA ASP A 29 29.58 -29.90 12.59
C ASP A 29 28.20 -29.32 12.97
N GLU A 30 27.95 -29.01 14.25
CA GLU A 30 26.70 -28.33 14.70
C GLU A 30 26.53 -26.93 14.09
N ASN A 31 27.63 -26.18 13.90
CA ASN A 31 27.58 -24.84 13.29
C ASN A 31 27.33 -24.90 11.78
N ASP A 32 27.82 -25.94 11.10
CA ASP A 32 27.60 -26.14 9.66
C ASP A 32 26.22 -26.73 9.36
N GLU A 33 25.69 -27.61 10.22
CA GLU A 33 24.30 -28.07 10.17
C GLU A 33 23.31 -26.92 10.40
N GLN A 34 23.55 -26.08 11.42
CA GLN A 34 22.70 -24.91 11.68
C GLN A 34 22.71 -23.90 10.54
N ARG A 35 23.89 -23.64 9.93
CA ARG A 35 24.00 -22.79 8.72
C ARG A 35 23.29 -23.38 7.51
N SER A 36 23.26 -24.70 7.37
CA SER A 36 22.53 -25.39 6.30
C SER A 36 21.01 -25.24 6.48
N ILE A 37 20.52 -25.41 7.71
CA ILE A 37 19.11 -25.22 8.09
C ILE A 37 18.67 -23.77 7.86
N ASP A 38 19.46 -22.79 8.28
CA ASP A 38 19.13 -21.36 8.12
C ASP A 38 19.11 -20.94 6.64
N LYS A 39 20.01 -21.50 5.81
CA LYS A 39 19.94 -21.32 4.35
C LYS A 39 18.69 -21.93 3.75
N SER A 40 18.30 -23.14 4.18
CA SER A 40 17.07 -23.79 3.72
C SER A 40 15.83 -22.98 4.11
N ARG A 41 15.79 -22.45 5.33
CA ARG A 41 14.73 -21.54 5.82
C ARG A 41 14.63 -20.27 4.99
N ASP A 42 15.76 -19.61 4.67
CA ASP A 42 15.76 -18.41 3.82
C ASP A 42 15.21 -18.69 2.41
N VAL A 43 15.62 -19.81 1.80
CA VAL A 43 15.12 -20.22 0.48
C VAL A 43 13.61 -20.44 0.51
N ASN A 44 13.11 -21.13 1.55
CA ASN A 44 11.68 -21.38 1.71
C ASN A 44 10.89 -20.07 1.92
N GLN A 45 11.39 -19.16 2.75
CA GLN A 45 10.75 -17.87 3.00
C GLN A 45 10.71 -16.99 1.74
N ARG A 46 11.77 -17.01 0.93
CA ARG A 46 11.83 -16.31 -0.35
C ARG A 46 10.85 -16.89 -1.36
N ALA A 47 10.73 -18.21 -1.45
CA ALA A 47 9.73 -18.86 -2.28
C ALA A 47 8.31 -18.49 -1.85
N ALA A 48 8.04 -18.49 -0.53
CA ALA A 48 6.76 -18.05 0.03
C ALA A 48 6.46 -16.57 -0.27
N TRP A 49 7.47 -15.69 -0.17
CA TRP A 49 7.34 -14.27 -0.54
C TRP A 49 6.99 -14.08 -2.01
N ASN A 50 7.67 -14.79 -2.92
CA ASN A 50 7.39 -14.72 -4.35
C ASN A 50 5.98 -15.22 -4.69
N MET A 51 5.53 -16.26 -4.00
CA MET A 51 4.17 -16.76 -4.12
C MET A 51 3.14 -15.74 -3.59
N LEU A 52 3.39 -15.13 -2.44
CA LEU A 52 2.56 -14.07 -1.87
C LEU A 52 2.42 -12.90 -2.85
N SER A 53 3.55 -12.41 -3.38
CA SER A 53 3.60 -11.35 -4.39
C SER A 53 2.76 -11.70 -5.62
N THR A 54 2.94 -12.91 -6.18
CA THR A 54 2.18 -13.37 -7.35
C THR A 54 0.68 -13.42 -7.07
N LYS A 55 0.27 -13.93 -5.91
CA LYS A 55 -1.14 -14.04 -5.51
C LYS A 55 -1.79 -12.67 -5.34
N ILE A 56 -1.15 -11.74 -4.62
CA ILE A 56 -1.68 -10.39 -4.40
C ILE A 56 -1.81 -9.67 -5.75
N CYS A 57 -0.77 -9.72 -6.60
CA CYS A 57 -0.81 -9.13 -7.94
C CYS A 57 -1.98 -9.67 -8.77
N TYR A 58 -2.15 -10.99 -8.79
CA TYR A 58 -3.26 -11.63 -9.49
C TYR A 58 -4.62 -11.16 -8.96
N LEU A 59 -4.83 -11.17 -7.65
CA LEU A 59 -6.09 -10.74 -7.01
C LEU A 59 -6.44 -9.29 -7.36
N VAL A 60 -5.48 -8.37 -7.26
CA VAL A 60 -5.66 -6.96 -7.65
C VAL A 60 -6.05 -6.84 -9.13
N SER A 61 -5.38 -7.59 -10.02
CA SER A 61 -5.62 -7.51 -11.47
C SER A 61 -7.04 -7.96 -11.89
N ILE A 62 -7.58 -8.99 -11.22
CA ILE A 62 -8.91 -9.55 -11.54
C ILE A 62 -10.07 -8.82 -10.85
N THR A 63 -9.76 -7.83 -10.01
CA THR A 63 -10.79 -7.11 -9.24
C THR A 63 -11.69 -6.30 -10.18
N ASN A 64 -12.99 -6.36 -9.92
CA ASN A 64 -14.06 -5.60 -10.57
C ASN A 64 -15.19 -5.33 -9.55
N SER A 65 -16.16 -4.49 -9.92
CA SER A 65 -17.27 -4.07 -9.05
C SER A 65 -18.13 -5.21 -8.50
N ILE A 66 -18.16 -6.38 -9.15
CA ILE A 66 -19.01 -7.51 -8.79
C ILE A 66 -18.30 -8.44 -7.80
N ASN A 67 -16.97 -8.56 -7.90
CA ASN A 67 -16.20 -9.55 -7.13
C ASN A 67 -15.39 -8.98 -5.96
N ILE A 68 -15.56 -7.70 -5.61
CA ILE A 68 -14.75 -7.05 -4.56
C ILE A 68 -14.81 -7.81 -3.23
N GLY A 69 -16.00 -8.24 -2.78
CA GLY A 69 -16.14 -9.02 -1.53
C GLY A 69 -15.35 -10.33 -1.56
N ILE A 70 -15.48 -11.10 -2.65
CA ILE A 70 -14.73 -12.37 -2.84
C ILE A 70 -13.21 -12.10 -2.90
N VAL A 71 -12.79 -11.01 -3.53
CA VAL A 71 -11.37 -10.64 -3.60
C VAL A 71 -10.86 -10.20 -2.23
N LYS A 72 -11.63 -9.44 -1.44
CA LYS A 72 -11.33 -9.07 -0.05
C LYS A 72 -11.04 -10.33 0.76
N GLU A 73 -11.96 -11.28 0.80
CA GLU A 73 -11.78 -12.54 1.54
C GLU A 73 -10.53 -13.30 1.11
N LYS A 74 -10.29 -13.42 -0.20
CA LYS A 74 -9.09 -14.10 -0.73
C LYS A 74 -7.79 -13.39 -0.38
N LEU A 75 -7.80 -12.06 -0.36
CA LEU A 75 -6.66 -11.25 0.07
C LEU A 75 -6.40 -11.44 1.55
N LEU A 76 -7.43 -11.38 2.41
CA LEU A 76 -7.29 -11.59 3.86
C LEU A 76 -6.79 -12.99 4.20
N ARG A 77 -7.13 -14.01 3.40
CA ARG A 77 -6.52 -15.35 3.54
C ARG A 77 -5.03 -15.41 3.16
N GLN A 78 -4.48 -14.36 2.54
CA GLN A 78 -3.04 -14.20 2.38
C GLN A 78 -2.52 -13.34 3.53
N ASN A 79 -1.26 -13.53 3.96
CA ASN A 79 -0.66 -12.68 4.99
C ASN A 79 -0.50 -11.23 4.51
N MET A 80 -1.55 -10.41 4.67
CA MET A 80 -1.61 -9.03 4.23
C MET A 80 -0.75 -8.10 5.08
N ILE A 81 -0.48 -8.45 6.35
CA ILE A 81 0.45 -7.70 7.20
C ILE A 81 1.87 -7.80 6.63
N ARG A 82 2.30 -9.03 6.27
CA ARG A 82 3.58 -9.26 5.58
C ARG A 82 3.55 -8.67 4.16
N GLY A 83 2.41 -8.80 3.47
CA GLY A 83 2.20 -8.36 2.09
C GLY A 83 1.82 -6.89 1.91
N LYS A 84 1.77 -6.06 2.96
CA LYS A 84 1.17 -4.71 2.91
C LYS A 84 1.82 -3.79 1.86
N HIS A 85 3.15 -3.85 1.76
CA HIS A 85 3.89 -3.08 0.77
C HIS A 85 3.71 -3.61 -0.66
N LEU A 86 3.51 -4.93 -0.84
CA LEU A 86 3.18 -5.53 -2.13
C LEU A 86 1.80 -5.09 -2.59
N PHE A 87 0.80 -5.17 -1.70
CA PHE A 87 -0.56 -4.72 -2.01
C PHE A 87 -0.59 -3.25 -2.40
N CYS A 88 0.02 -2.38 -1.58
CA CYS A 88 0.15 -0.96 -1.87
C CYS A 88 0.83 -0.70 -3.23
N HIS A 89 1.91 -1.42 -3.53
CA HIS A 89 2.60 -1.33 -4.81
C HIS A 89 1.71 -1.71 -6.00
N PHE A 90 1.01 -2.84 -5.92
CA PHE A 90 0.17 -3.31 -7.02
C PHE A 90 -1.06 -2.44 -7.22
N ILE A 91 -1.67 -1.89 -6.16
CA ILE A 91 -2.76 -0.92 -6.28
C ILE A 91 -2.27 0.36 -6.98
N LEU A 92 -1.13 0.91 -6.53
CA LEU A 92 -0.55 2.10 -7.15
C LEU A 92 -0.22 1.86 -8.63
N GLN A 93 0.43 0.74 -8.95
CA GLN A 93 0.75 0.37 -10.32
C GLN A 93 -0.50 0.22 -11.18
N ALA A 94 -1.52 -0.47 -10.68
CA ALA A 94 -2.78 -0.69 -11.40
C ALA A 94 -3.51 0.64 -11.67
N GLN A 95 -3.54 1.54 -10.70
CA GLN A 95 -4.13 2.87 -10.82
C GLN A 95 -3.38 3.77 -11.80
N LEU A 96 -2.04 3.76 -11.77
CA LEU A 96 -1.23 4.51 -12.73
C LEU A 96 -1.33 3.94 -14.16
N THR A 97 -1.65 2.66 -14.31
CA THR A 97 -1.83 2.01 -15.63
C THR A 97 -3.23 2.26 -16.20
N SER A 98 -4.28 2.28 -15.37
CA SER A 98 -5.66 2.49 -15.82
C SER A 98 -6.52 3.22 -14.80
N SER A 99 -7.00 4.41 -15.18
CA SER A 99 -7.95 5.20 -14.39
C SER A 99 -9.41 4.75 -14.53
N GLN A 100 -9.72 3.79 -15.41
CA GLN A 100 -11.10 3.32 -15.60
C GLN A 100 -11.62 2.55 -14.38
N LYS A 101 -10.72 1.90 -13.65
CA LYS A 101 -11.02 1.08 -12.46
C LYS A 101 -10.73 1.79 -11.14
N THR A 102 -10.51 3.11 -11.15
CA THR A 102 -10.12 3.86 -9.94
C THR A 102 -11.11 3.65 -8.80
N HIS A 103 -12.41 3.75 -9.07
CA HIS A 103 -13.45 3.49 -8.09
C HIS A 103 -13.36 2.06 -7.53
N VAL A 104 -13.15 1.03 -8.37
CA VAL A 104 -12.98 -0.37 -7.95
C VAL A 104 -11.79 -0.53 -7.01
N TYR A 105 -10.63 0.03 -7.36
CA TYR A 105 -9.43 -0.07 -6.54
C TYR A 105 -9.58 0.69 -5.22
N ALA A 106 -10.21 1.87 -5.23
CA ALA A 106 -10.49 2.62 -4.02
C ALA A 106 -11.48 1.90 -3.11
N THR A 107 -12.54 1.29 -3.67
CA THR A 107 -13.47 0.46 -2.89
C THR A 107 -12.77 -0.78 -2.32
N LEU A 108 -11.87 -1.42 -3.07
CA LEU A 108 -11.07 -2.54 -2.56
C LEU A 108 -10.20 -2.10 -1.36
N VAL A 109 -9.55 -0.95 -1.46
CA VAL A 109 -8.77 -0.38 -0.35
C VAL A 109 -9.68 -0.04 0.83
N ALA A 110 -10.87 0.51 0.59
CA ALA A 110 -11.82 0.85 1.63
C ALA A 110 -12.32 -0.38 2.40
N VAL A 111 -12.62 -1.50 1.72
CA VAL A 111 -13.05 -2.73 2.41
C VAL A 111 -11.90 -3.45 3.11
N ILE A 112 -10.66 -3.28 2.66
CA ILE A 112 -9.46 -3.77 3.39
C ILE A 112 -9.17 -2.89 4.60
N ASN A 113 -9.40 -1.58 4.50
CA ASN A 113 -9.20 -0.62 5.60
C ASN A 113 -10.12 -0.89 6.80
N LEU A 114 -11.30 -1.45 6.57
CA LEU A 114 -12.21 -1.88 7.65
C LEU A 114 -11.57 -2.95 8.55
N GLU A 115 -10.80 -3.88 7.96
CA GLU A 115 -10.19 -4.99 8.70
C GLU A 115 -8.75 -4.68 9.14
N LEU A 116 -8.00 -3.99 8.27
CA LEU A 116 -6.58 -3.71 8.44
C LEU A 116 -6.31 -2.21 8.15
N PRO A 117 -6.65 -1.30 9.08
CA PRO A 117 -6.53 0.16 8.89
C PRO A 117 -5.11 0.61 8.52
N GLU A 118 -4.10 -0.05 9.08
CA GLU A 118 -2.67 0.16 8.78
C GLU A 118 -2.32 0.01 7.28
N ILE A 119 -3.07 -0.80 6.54
CA ILE A 119 -2.89 -0.96 5.10
C ILE A 119 -3.52 0.21 4.35
N GLY A 120 -4.69 0.68 4.78
CA GLY A 120 -5.34 1.86 4.20
C GLY A 120 -4.49 3.11 4.38
N GLU A 121 -3.94 3.31 5.58
CA GLU A 121 -3.01 4.40 5.88
C GLU A 121 -1.75 4.33 4.99
N LEU A 122 -1.15 3.13 4.88
CA LEU A 122 0.03 2.91 4.04
C LEU A 122 -0.24 3.24 2.56
N VAL A 123 -1.39 2.81 2.04
CA VAL A 123 -1.80 3.12 0.66
C VAL A 123 -1.98 4.63 0.49
N LEU A 124 -2.71 5.29 1.38
CA LEU A 124 -2.92 6.73 1.33
C LEU A 124 -1.59 7.49 1.31
N ASN A 125 -0.70 7.20 2.25
CA ASN A 125 0.61 7.84 2.34
C ASN A 125 1.44 7.62 1.07
N ARG A 126 1.40 6.42 0.49
CA ARG A 126 2.11 6.14 -0.78
C ARG A 126 1.57 6.95 -1.95
N PHE A 127 0.25 7.13 -2.03
CA PHE A 127 -0.38 7.95 -3.06
C PHE A 127 -0.07 9.44 -2.88
N ILE A 128 -0.03 9.94 -1.64
CA ILE A 128 0.41 11.31 -1.34
C ILE A 128 1.86 11.53 -1.80
N MET A 129 2.77 10.62 -1.45
CA MET A 129 4.17 10.68 -1.89
C MET A 129 4.28 10.67 -3.42
N LYS A 130 3.54 9.76 -4.09
CA LYS A 130 3.59 9.67 -5.55
C LYS A 130 3.00 10.91 -6.22
N PHE A 131 1.94 11.49 -5.65
CA PHE A 131 1.39 12.76 -6.08
C PHE A 131 2.44 13.88 -5.97
N LYS A 132 3.09 14.04 -4.80
CA LYS A 132 4.12 15.08 -4.58
C LYS A 132 5.28 14.97 -5.59
N SER A 133 5.84 13.77 -5.76
CA SER A 133 6.92 13.53 -6.74
C SER A 133 6.45 13.79 -8.17
N ALA A 134 5.30 13.26 -8.58
CA ALA A 134 4.77 13.46 -9.92
C ALA A 134 4.38 14.91 -10.21
N TYR A 135 3.93 15.66 -9.20
CA TYR A 135 3.59 17.06 -9.32
C TYR A 135 4.86 17.91 -9.51
N PHE A 136 5.91 17.66 -8.73
CA PHE A 136 7.21 18.33 -8.90
C PHE A 136 7.91 17.97 -10.22
N GLU A 137 7.76 16.73 -10.68
CA GLU A 137 8.26 16.26 -11.98
C GLU A 137 7.41 16.72 -13.17
N GLU A 138 6.34 17.51 -12.94
CA GLU A 138 5.38 17.95 -13.96
C GLU A 138 4.71 16.80 -14.75
N ASN A 139 4.66 15.59 -14.18
CA ASN A 139 4.02 14.43 -14.78
C ASN A 139 2.50 14.47 -14.56
N TYR A 140 1.81 15.17 -15.46
CA TYR A 140 0.36 15.36 -15.43
C TYR A 140 -0.44 14.08 -15.24
N ALA A 141 -0.15 13.06 -16.04
CA ALA A 141 -0.90 11.80 -16.00
C ALA A 141 -0.79 11.10 -14.63
N ALA A 142 0.40 11.11 -14.02
CA ALA A 142 0.64 10.45 -12.75
C ALA A 142 0.02 11.20 -11.57
N TRP A 143 0.22 12.52 -11.45
CA TRP A 143 -0.37 13.27 -10.34
C TRP A 143 -1.89 13.33 -10.46
N PHE A 144 -2.44 13.45 -11.68
CA PHE A 144 -3.89 13.38 -11.92
C PHE A 144 -4.46 12.04 -11.47
N SER A 145 -3.83 10.93 -11.87
CA SER A 145 -4.26 9.58 -11.46
C SER A 145 -4.25 9.41 -9.94
N CYS A 146 -3.23 9.96 -9.26
CA CYS A 146 -3.16 9.94 -7.79
C CYS A 146 -4.26 10.81 -7.16
N LEU A 147 -4.48 12.02 -7.67
CA LEU A 147 -5.50 12.94 -7.18
C LEU A 147 -6.90 12.31 -7.23
N ILE A 148 -7.29 11.75 -8.38
CA ILE A 148 -8.60 11.11 -8.53
C ILE A 148 -8.75 9.90 -7.60
N PHE A 149 -7.68 9.11 -7.41
CA PHE A 149 -7.69 7.99 -6.47
C PHE A 149 -7.89 8.45 -5.03
N ILE A 150 -7.15 9.48 -4.57
CA ILE A 150 -7.32 10.06 -3.24
C ILE A 150 -8.73 10.61 -3.06
N GLY A 151 -9.31 11.26 -4.09
CA GLY A 151 -10.69 11.73 -4.05
C GLY A 151 -11.68 10.60 -3.76
N HIS A 152 -11.49 9.43 -4.36
CA HIS A 152 -12.31 8.26 -4.04
C HIS A 152 -12.09 7.74 -2.62
N LEU A 153 -10.87 7.82 -2.07
CA LEU A 153 -10.61 7.45 -0.67
C LEU A 153 -11.30 8.39 0.33
N ILE A 154 -11.29 9.71 0.07
CA ILE A 154 -12.02 10.71 0.87
C ILE A 154 -13.53 10.40 0.83
N ASN A 155 -14.04 10.10 -0.35
CA ASN A 155 -15.43 9.77 -0.56
C ASN A 155 -15.85 8.47 0.19
N HIS A 156 -14.95 7.49 0.31
CA HIS A 156 -15.13 6.29 1.15
C HIS A 156 -14.78 6.51 2.64
N SER A 157 -14.52 7.76 3.07
CA SER A 157 -14.13 8.12 4.45
C SER A 157 -12.85 7.45 4.96
N VAL A 158 -11.98 6.96 4.05
CA VAL A 158 -10.66 6.41 4.39
C VAL A 158 -9.65 7.52 4.65
N ALA A 159 -9.77 8.64 3.94
CA ALA A 159 -8.94 9.83 4.10
C ALA A 159 -9.79 11.00 4.55
N ASP A 160 -9.23 11.86 5.41
CA ASP A 160 -9.89 13.07 5.88
C ASP A 160 -10.07 14.10 4.74
N GLU A 161 -11.17 14.86 4.78
CA GLU A 161 -11.51 15.87 3.77
C GLU A 161 -10.50 17.01 3.69
N MET A 162 -9.76 17.30 4.78
CA MET A 162 -8.70 18.31 4.81
C MET A 162 -7.62 18.02 3.76
N LEU A 163 -7.28 16.75 3.52
CA LEU A 163 -6.33 16.40 2.48
C LEU A 163 -6.83 16.82 1.09
N GLY A 164 -8.13 16.71 0.83
CA GLY A 164 -8.73 17.16 -0.43
C GLY A 164 -8.64 18.69 -0.60
N VAL A 165 -8.81 19.42 0.50
CA VAL A 165 -8.64 20.89 0.56
C VAL A 165 -7.19 21.28 0.25
N GLU A 166 -6.21 20.62 0.88
CA GLU A 166 -4.78 20.86 0.66
C GLU A 166 -4.37 20.59 -0.80
N LEU A 167 -4.80 19.44 -1.35
CA LEU A 167 -4.48 19.03 -2.71
C LEU A 167 -5.01 20.02 -3.76
N LEU A 168 -6.28 20.42 -3.65
CA LEU A 168 -6.84 21.40 -4.57
C LEU A 168 -6.19 22.77 -4.39
N THR A 169 -5.99 23.22 -3.15
CA THR A 169 -5.36 24.52 -2.88
C THR A 169 -3.97 24.59 -3.53
N LEU A 170 -3.15 23.55 -3.41
CA LEU A 170 -1.85 23.46 -4.08
C LEU A 170 -1.98 23.61 -5.60
N ILE A 171 -2.94 22.92 -6.22
CA ILE A 171 -3.21 22.99 -7.66
C ILE A 171 -3.63 24.41 -8.08
N PHE A 172 -4.39 25.13 -7.24
CA PHE A 172 -4.82 26.49 -7.54
C PHE A 172 -3.75 27.56 -7.28
N GLU A 173 -2.86 27.37 -6.30
CA GLU A 173 -1.88 28.39 -5.89
C GLU A 173 -0.66 28.47 -6.80
N GLN A 174 -0.16 27.34 -7.30
CA GLN A 174 1.09 27.33 -8.07
C GLN A 174 0.94 27.68 -9.55
N GLN A 175 -0.29 27.81 -10.04
CA GLN A 175 -0.55 27.98 -11.48
C GLN A 175 -0.61 29.47 -11.83
N THR A 176 0.45 29.98 -12.44
CA THR A 176 0.55 31.37 -12.93
C THR A 176 -0.53 31.73 -13.95
N THR A 177 -1.02 30.73 -14.68
CA THR A 177 -2.24 30.80 -15.49
C THR A 177 -3.00 29.48 -15.37
N PHE A 178 -4.25 29.55 -14.94
CA PHE A 178 -5.14 28.39 -14.95
C PHE A 178 -5.33 27.87 -16.38
N SER A 179 -5.11 26.58 -16.61
CA SER A 179 -5.39 25.94 -17.89
C SER A 179 -6.77 25.28 -17.87
N PHE A 180 -7.37 25.11 -19.05
CA PHE A 180 -8.60 24.32 -19.21
C PHE A 180 -8.49 22.94 -18.56
N GLU A 181 -7.34 22.28 -18.74
CA GLU A 181 -7.03 20.96 -18.19
C GLU A 181 -7.11 20.96 -16.66
N ILE A 182 -6.45 21.90 -15.99
CA ILE A 182 -6.43 22.00 -14.52
C ILE A 182 -7.85 22.22 -13.97
N MET A 183 -8.65 23.06 -14.62
CA MET A 183 -10.02 23.33 -14.20
C MET A 183 -10.94 22.14 -14.42
N ARG A 184 -10.76 21.41 -15.52
CA ARG A 184 -11.47 20.14 -15.75
C ARG A 184 -11.15 19.13 -14.66
N VAL A 185 -9.88 19.05 -14.23
CA VAL A 185 -9.44 18.18 -13.14
C VAL A 185 -10.06 18.60 -11.81
N ALA A 186 -10.02 19.91 -11.47
CA ALA A 186 -10.60 20.41 -10.24
C ALA A 186 -12.10 20.11 -10.13
N ILE A 187 -12.86 20.36 -11.21
CA ILE A 187 -14.29 20.03 -11.27
C ILE A 187 -14.48 18.52 -11.11
N GLN A 188 -13.70 17.69 -11.81
CA GLN A 188 -13.81 16.23 -11.69
C GLN A 188 -13.48 15.71 -10.29
N PHE A 189 -12.52 16.31 -9.59
CA PHE A 189 -12.21 15.94 -8.21
C PHE A 189 -13.37 16.30 -7.25
N LEU A 190 -13.96 17.49 -7.43
CA LEU A 190 -15.16 17.90 -6.69
C LEU A 190 -16.40 17.06 -7.03
N GLU A 191 -16.51 16.54 -8.26
CA GLU A 191 -17.56 15.58 -8.63
C GLU A 191 -17.48 14.29 -7.80
N ILE A 192 -16.30 13.91 -7.31
CA ILE A 192 -16.06 12.67 -6.57
C ILE A 192 -16.20 12.86 -5.06
N CYS A 193 -15.55 13.86 -4.48
CA CYS A 193 -15.46 14.03 -3.02
C CYS A 193 -16.08 15.33 -2.50
N GLY A 194 -16.63 16.18 -3.40
CA GLY A 194 -17.12 17.50 -3.03
C GLY A 194 -18.27 17.48 -2.03
N LYS A 195 -19.06 16.41 -1.98
CA LYS A 195 -20.13 16.25 -0.98
C LYS A 195 -19.57 16.17 0.42
N ASN A 196 -18.57 15.31 0.65
CA ASN A 196 -17.93 15.16 1.95
C ASN A 196 -17.23 16.46 2.36
N ILE A 197 -16.47 17.06 1.43
CA ILE A 197 -15.84 18.37 1.65
C ILE A 197 -16.89 19.44 2.00
N SER A 198 -18.07 19.43 1.36
CA SER A 198 -19.11 20.44 1.62
C SER A 198 -19.67 20.39 3.04
N TYR A 199 -19.66 19.23 3.70
CA TYR A 199 -20.15 19.09 5.07
C TYR A 199 -19.20 19.73 6.10
N VAL A 200 -17.90 19.69 5.85
CA VAL A 200 -16.86 20.17 6.78
C VAL A 200 -16.34 21.55 6.39
N PHE A 201 -16.13 21.80 5.10
CA PHE A 201 -15.43 22.96 4.55
C PHE A 201 -16.28 23.79 3.57
N GLN A 202 -17.55 24.01 3.89
CA GLN A 202 -18.50 24.72 3.02
C GLN A 202 -17.99 26.09 2.54
N LYS A 203 -17.42 26.89 3.46
CA LYS A 203 -16.92 28.24 3.12
C LYS A 203 -15.80 28.19 2.10
N TRP A 204 -14.80 27.33 2.31
CA TRP A 204 -13.70 27.14 1.37
C TRP A 204 -14.20 26.65 0.02
N LEU A 205 -15.16 25.72 0.02
CA LEU A 205 -15.76 25.21 -1.22
C LEU A 205 -16.44 26.33 -2.03
N THR A 206 -17.16 27.25 -1.37
CA THR A 206 -17.73 28.43 -2.05
C THR A 206 -16.64 29.30 -2.70
N GLU A 207 -15.56 29.59 -1.98
CA GLU A 207 -14.44 30.39 -2.51
C GLU A 207 -13.78 29.74 -3.75
N ILE A 208 -13.63 28.41 -3.73
CA ILE A 208 -13.10 27.65 -4.87
C ILE A 208 -14.08 27.66 -6.05
N LEU A 209 -15.38 27.47 -5.81
CA LEU A 209 -16.39 27.53 -6.86
C LEU A 209 -16.43 28.90 -7.52
N ASP A 210 -16.30 29.98 -6.74
CA ASP A 210 -16.22 31.35 -7.28
C ASP A 210 -14.98 31.53 -8.18
N LYS A 211 -13.83 30.99 -7.77
CA LYS A 211 -12.61 30.98 -8.61
C LYS A 211 -12.84 30.22 -9.92
N ILE A 212 -13.46 29.04 -9.86
CA ILE A 212 -13.78 28.25 -11.06
C ILE A 212 -14.78 29.01 -11.95
N HIS A 213 -15.81 29.63 -11.39
CA HIS A 213 -16.79 30.43 -12.13
C HIS A 213 -16.14 31.62 -12.83
N ASN A 214 -15.27 32.36 -12.14
CA ASN A 214 -14.55 33.49 -12.71
C ASN A 214 -13.66 33.04 -13.88
N PHE A 215 -12.94 31.92 -13.72
CA PHE A 215 -12.17 31.34 -14.81
C PHE A 215 -13.06 31.00 -16.00
N VAL A 216 -14.11 30.20 -15.79
CA VAL A 216 -15.00 29.75 -16.88
C VAL A 216 -15.66 30.92 -17.62
N ASN A 217 -15.88 32.05 -16.96
CA ASN A 217 -16.45 33.25 -17.57
C ASN A 217 -15.42 34.16 -18.27
N ASP A 218 -14.12 33.86 -18.16
CA ASP A 218 -13.09 34.59 -18.88
C ASP A 218 -13.29 34.47 -20.40
N LYS A 219 -13.21 35.61 -21.09
CA LYS A 219 -13.40 35.72 -22.54
C LYS A 219 -12.22 35.16 -23.33
N GLN A 220 -11.08 34.91 -22.67
CA GLN A 220 -9.90 34.33 -23.30
C GLN A 220 -10.01 32.81 -23.51
N ILE A 221 -10.94 32.15 -22.81
CA ILE A 221 -11.17 30.71 -22.97
C ILE A 221 -11.96 30.44 -24.24
N ASP A 222 -11.58 29.37 -24.94
CA ASP A 222 -12.31 28.91 -26.11
C ASP A 222 -13.80 28.62 -25.79
N ILE A 223 -14.66 28.89 -26.77
CA ILE A 223 -16.11 28.78 -26.60
C ILE A 223 -16.53 27.34 -26.30
N GLU A 224 -15.88 26.34 -26.90
CA GLU A 224 -16.19 24.92 -26.71
C GLU A 224 -15.76 24.45 -25.32
N ASP A 225 -14.54 24.80 -24.91
CA ASP A 225 -13.99 24.52 -23.59
C ASP A 225 -14.86 25.12 -22.47
N ARG A 226 -15.24 26.38 -22.64
CA ARG A 226 -16.16 27.07 -21.72
C ARG A 226 -17.52 26.39 -21.62
N LYS A 227 -18.10 25.95 -22.74
CA LYS A 227 -19.37 25.20 -22.73
C LYS A 227 -19.22 23.87 -21.99
N CYS A 228 -18.11 23.16 -22.22
CA CYS A 228 -17.82 21.89 -21.56
C CYS A 228 -17.73 22.04 -20.03
N LEU A 229 -16.95 23.01 -19.54
CA LEU A 229 -16.79 23.28 -18.11
C LEU A 229 -18.11 23.72 -17.46
N ASN A 230 -18.87 24.62 -18.10
CA ASN A 230 -20.17 25.06 -17.60
C ASN A 230 -21.17 23.92 -17.45
N LEU A 231 -21.22 23.00 -18.43
CA LEU A 231 -22.11 21.84 -18.38
C LEU A 231 -21.77 20.90 -17.21
N ARG A 232 -20.48 20.64 -16.97
CA ARG A 232 -20.03 19.82 -15.83
C ARG A 232 -20.33 20.50 -14.50
N LEU A 233 -19.97 21.78 -14.38
CA LEU A 233 -20.22 22.55 -13.17
C LEU A 233 -21.72 22.59 -12.82
N SER A 234 -22.58 22.85 -13.82
CA SER A 234 -24.03 22.86 -13.62
C SER A 234 -24.55 21.50 -13.16
N LYS A 235 -24.05 20.40 -13.74
CA LYS A 235 -24.41 19.03 -13.30
C LYS A 235 -23.96 18.76 -11.87
N LEU A 236 -22.76 19.16 -11.51
CA LEU A 236 -22.20 19.01 -10.17
C LEU A 236 -23.03 19.75 -9.12
N LEU A 237 -23.40 21.01 -9.39
CA LEU A 237 -24.25 21.81 -8.50
C LEU A 237 -25.67 21.23 -8.40
N ASN A 238 -26.27 20.84 -9.52
CA ASN A 238 -27.62 20.26 -9.55
C ASN A 238 -27.70 18.92 -8.80
N ASN A 239 -26.62 18.12 -8.85
CA ASN A 239 -26.54 16.84 -8.15
C ASN A 239 -26.11 17.00 -6.67
N GLN A 240 -25.93 18.22 -6.17
CA GLN A 240 -25.44 18.50 -4.82
C GLN A 240 -24.16 17.71 -4.50
N PHE A 241 -23.23 17.66 -5.45
CA PHE A 241 -21.97 16.92 -5.34
C PHE A 241 -22.12 15.40 -5.08
N ASN A 242 -23.31 14.82 -5.22
CA ASN A 242 -23.53 13.40 -4.97
C ASN A 242 -23.09 12.58 -6.19
N PRO A 243 -21.99 11.81 -6.12
CA PRO A 243 -21.55 11.03 -7.26
C PRO A 243 -22.36 9.74 -7.35
N LYS A 244 -22.64 9.28 -8.58
CA LYS A 244 -23.17 7.93 -8.82
C LYS A 244 -22.00 6.97 -8.84
N TYR A 245 -21.61 6.43 -7.69
CA TYR A 245 -20.55 5.42 -7.61
C TYR A 245 -21.01 4.19 -6.84
N LEU A 246 -20.24 3.13 -6.99
CA LEU A 246 -20.42 1.87 -6.29
C LEU A 246 -19.89 2.06 -4.86
N ASP A 247 -20.79 2.29 -3.92
CA ASP A 247 -20.45 2.21 -2.50
C ASP A 247 -20.78 0.80 -2.00
N LEU A 248 -19.74 -0.02 -1.86
CA LEU A 248 -19.87 -1.35 -1.23
C LEU A 248 -19.51 -1.31 0.26
N VAL A 249 -19.11 -0.15 0.79
CA VAL A 249 -18.88 -0.01 2.22
C VAL A 249 -20.26 0.08 2.87
N PRO A 250 -20.62 -0.84 3.78
CA PRO A 250 -21.92 -0.76 4.43
C PRO A 250 -22.06 0.56 5.19
N PRO A 251 -23.23 1.25 5.14
CA PRO A 251 -23.41 2.54 5.80
C PRO A 251 -23.20 2.52 7.33
N TYR A 252 -23.23 1.34 7.94
CA TYR A 252 -23.04 1.09 9.36
C TYR A 252 -21.61 0.67 9.72
N ALA A 253 -20.75 0.42 8.75
CA ALA A 253 -19.36 0.05 9.01
C ALA A 253 -18.57 1.29 9.44
N CYS A 254 -17.90 1.22 10.59
CA CYS A 254 -17.07 2.32 11.09
C CYS A 254 -15.73 2.33 10.31
N GLN A 255 -15.66 3.13 9.26
CA GLN A 255 -14.41 3.33 8.54
C GLN A 255 -13.39 4.01 9.43
N THR A 256 -12.15 3.51 9.46
CA THR A 256 -11.04 4.25 10.09
C THR A 256 -10.56 5.34 9.13
N THR A 257 -10.80 6.60 9.47
CA THR A 257 -10.35 7.76 8.71
C THR A 257 -8.93 8.15 9.11
N HIS A 258 -8.06 8.31 8.12
CA HIS A 258 -6.65 8.67 8.29
C HIS A 258 -6.44 10.17 8.03
N PHE A 259 -5.75 10.84 8.96
CA PHE A 259 -5.52 12.29 8.96
C PHE A 259 -4.15 12.68 8.39
N SER A 260 -3.75 12.05 7.28
CA SER A 260 -2.48 12.35 6.61
C SER A 260 -2.56 13.68 5.84
N THR A 261 -1.56 14.53 5.99
CA THR A 261 -1.45 15.82 5.28
C THR A 261 -0.32 15.78 4.24
N LEU A 262 -0.29 16.75 3.33
CA LEU A 262 0.79 16.87 2.35
C LEU A 262 2.16 17.03 3.01
N ASP A 263 2.22 17.69 4.17
CA ASP A 263 3.46 17.97 4.90
C ASP A 263 3.88 16.81 5.81
N SER A 264 2.92 16.09 6.42
CA SER A 264 3.24 15.00 7.34
C SER A 264 3.86 13.79 6.66
N VAL A 265 3.63 13.62 5.36
CA VAL A 265 4.11 12.48 4.60
C VAL A 265 5.52 12.76 4.05
N GLU A 266 6.51 12.21 4.77
CA GLU A 266 7.92 12.22 4.37
C GLU A 266 8.26 11.12 3.36
N ASN A 267 9.25 11.41 2.51
CA ASN A 267 9.80 10.43 1.56
C ASN A 267 10.66 9.40 2.28
N ASN A 268 10.03 8.42 2.94
CA ASN A 268 10.77 7.35 3.60
C ASN A 268 11.29 6.31 2.59
N GLU A 269 12.60 6.08 2.56
CA GLU A 269 13.24 4.98 1.81
C GLU A 269 12.81 3.58 2.31
N SER A 270 12.20 3.53 3.50
CA SER A 270 11.69 2.31 4.15
C SER A 270 10.63 1.56 3.35
N TYR A 271 10.02 2.16 2.32
CA TYR A 271 9.04 1.51 1.44
C TYR A 271 9.67 0.65 0.34
N THR A 272 10.86 0.09 0.60
CA THR A 272 11.51 -0.83 -0.33
C THR A 272 10.70 -2.12 -0.40
N ILE A 273 10.14 -2.39 -1.58
CA ILE A 273 9.39 -3.61 -1.88
C ILE A 273 10.41 -4.71 -2.14
N GLY A 274 10.87 -5.36 -1.07
CA GLY A 274 11.91 -6.38 -1.16
C GLY A 274 11.72 -7.43 -0.08
N TYR A 275 12.05 -8.68 -0.44
CA TYR A 275 12.12 -9.75 0.53
C TYR A 275 13.17 -9.43 1.61
N ARG A 276 12.78 -9.63 2.87
CA ARG A 276 13.66 -9.58 4.04
C ARG A 276 13.49 -10.87 4.82
N TYR A 277 14.61 -11.46 5.23
CA TYR A 277 14.60 -12.66 6.07
C TYR A 277 13.96 -12.33 7.43
N ASP A 278 13.01 -13.15 7.84
CA ASP A 278 12.32 -13.04 9.12
C ASP A 278 12.70 -14.24 10.01
N PRO A 279 13.50 -14.03 11.07
CA PRO A 279 13.82 -15.10 12.03
C PRO A 279 12.58 -15.69 12.72
N GLU A 280 11.50 -14.92 12.85
CA GLU A 280 10.25 -15.29 13.54
C GLU A 280 9.14 -15.69 12.57
N TYR A 281 9.47 -15.97 11.30
CA TYR A 281 8.53 -16.23 10.22
C TYR A 281 7.41 -17.21 10.59
N GLU A 282 7.76 -18.37 11.17
CA GLU A 282 6.76 -19.38 11.53
C GLU A 282 5.80 -18.91 12.62
N SER A 283 6.29 -18.09 13.55
CA SER A 283 5.47 -17.51 14.63
C SER A 283 4.52 -16.46 14.06
N ASN A 284 5.03 -15.58 13.20
CA ASN A 284 4.26 -14.52 12.56
C ASN A 284 3.18 -15.05 11.62
N GLU A 285 3.48 -16.09 10.83
CA GLU A 285 2.48 -16.75 9.98
C GLU A 285 1.39 -17.43 10.81
N LYS A 286 1.75 -18.11 11.91
CA LYS A 286 0.76 -18.71 12.82
C LYS A 286 -0.11 -17.66 13.49
N LYS A 287 0.49 -16.55 13.94
CA LYS A 287 -0.23 -15.44 14.57
C LYS A 287 -1.28 -14.87 13.61
N TYR A 288 -0.90 -14.64 12.35
CA TYR A 288 -1.84 -14.14 11.34
C TYR A 288 -2.99 -15.11 11.08
N ILE A 289 -2.72 -16.41 10.98
CA ILE A 289 -3.76 -17.44 10.81
C ILE A 289 -4.73 -17.45 12.00
N LEU A 290 -4.21 -17.35 13.23
CA LEU A 290 -5.03 -17.29 14.43
C LEU A 290 -5.88 -16.02 14.52
N GLU A 291 -5.37 -14.89 14.01
CA GLU A 291 -6.16 -13.66 13.89
C GLU A 291 -7.32 -13.85 12.92
N LEU A 292 -7.09 -14.45 11.74
CA LEU A 292 -8.15 -14.75 10.76
C LEU A 292 -9.24 -15.68 11.30
N GLN A 293 -8.88 -16.71 12.06
CA GLN A 293 -9.85 -17.66 12.62
C GLN A 293 -10.85 -16.98 13.57
N LYS A 294 -10.41 -15.95 14.30
CA LYS A 294 -11.31 -15.18 15.16
C LYS A 294 -12.36 -14.41 14.36
N TYR A 295 -12.02 -13.94 13.17
CA TYR A 295 -12.98 -13.26 12.29
C TYR A 295 -14.04 -14.23 11.77
N ASP A 296 -13.64 -15.45 11.37
CA ASP A 296 -14.58 -16.49 10.91
C ASP A 296 -15.54 -16.91 12.07
N ASP A 297 -15.02 -17.05 13.29
CA ASP A 297 -15.82 -17.43 14.47
C ASP A 297 -16.77 -16.30 14.94
N GLU A 298 -16.37 -15.02 14.80
CA GLU A 298 -17.19 -13.87 15.15
C GLU A 298 -18.34 -13.65 14.16
N GLU A 299 -18.14 -13.84 12.84
CA GLU A 299 -19.21 -13.75 11.85
C GLU A 299 -20.28 -14.86 12.03
N GLU A 300 -19.90 -16.08 12.40
CA GLU A 300 -20.87 -17.16 12.71
C GLU A 300 -21.69 -16.89 13.98
N SER A 301 -21.21 -16.04 14.88
CA SER A 301 -21.87 -15.71 16.15
C SER A 301 -22.91 -14.60 16.07
N VAL A 302 -22.95 -13.84 14.96
CA VAL A 302 -23.86 -12.69 14.75
C VAL A 302 -25.21 -13.11 14.13
N ASP A 303 -25.37 -14.38 13.76
CA ASP A 303 -26.57 -14.94 13.12
C ASP A 303 -27.65 -15.46 14.10
N TYR A 304 -27.82 -14.84 15.26
CA TYR A 304 -29.03 -15.00 16.10
C TYR A 304 -29.24 -13.76 16.97
N TYR A 305 -30.14 -12.86 16.56
CA TYR A 305 -31.20 -12.22 17.39
C TYR A 305 -32.07 -11.30 16.54
#